data_AF-A0A3N5TWU0-F1
#
_entry.id   AF-A0A3N5TWU0-F1
#
_cell.length_a   1.000
_cell.length_b   1.000
_cell.length_c   1.000
_cell.angle_alpha   90.00
_cell.angle_beta   90.00
_cell.angle_gamma   90.00
#
_symmetry.space_group_name_H-M   'P 1'
#
loop_
_entity.id
_entity.type
_entity.pdbx_description
1 polymer ?
#
loop_
_entity_poly.entity_id
_entity_poly.type
_entity_poly.pdbx_seq_one_letter_code
_entity_poly.pdbx_strand_id
1 'polypeptide(L)'
;WNGREITRARKAADAARQTLVEQLKQVRYFHKQAAWLTERFPDGELRDVEGLVKLVDRSELAANDYSLTPGRYVGVAPEVEDDGFDFEEALRDIHIELEGLNAEAAELAARISRNFKELGI
;
A
#
# COMPACT_ATOMS: atom_id res chain seq x y z
N TRP A 1 -27.53 19.68 33.71
CA TRP A 1 -27.69 18.30 33.20
C TRP A 1 -26.76 17.36 33.96
N ASN A 2 -27.13 16.09 34.11
CA ASN A 2 -26.34 15.10 34.85
C ASN A 2 -25.11 14.67 34.04
N GLY A 3 -23.92 15.13 34.44
CA GLY A 3 -22.67 14.86 33.70
C GLY A 3 -22.33 13.38 33.53
N ARG A 4 -22.70 12.51 34.49
CA ARG A 4 -22.45 11.07 34.38
C ARG A 4 -23.31 10.41 33.30
N GLU A 5 -24.55 10.85 33.16
CA GLU A 5 -25.46 10.35 32.12
C GLU A 5 -24.93 10.72 30.73
N ILE A 6 -24.42 11.95 30.57
CA ILE A 6 -23.80 12.42 29.32
C ILE A 6 -22.57 11.56 28.97
N THR A 7 -21.66 11.31 29.92
CA THR A 7 -20.49 10.47 29.67
C THR A 7 -20.87 9.04 29.30
N ARG A 8 -21.89 8.47 29.97
CA ARG A 8 -22.38 7.12 29.68
C ARG A 8 -23.00 7.05 28.29
N ALA A 9 -23.82 8.03 27.92
CA ALA A 9 -24.44 8.12 26.60
C ALA A 9 -23.38 8.25 25.50
N ARG A 10 -22.35 9.08 25.71
CA ARG A 10 -21.23 9.22 24.78
C ARG A 10 -20.48 7.90 24.57
N LYS A 11 -20.13 7.21 25.67
CA LYS A 11 -19.46 5.90 25.59
C LYS A 11 -20.30 4.86 24.85
N ALA A 12 -21.61 4.83 25.08
CA ALA A 12 -22.52 3.94 24.38
C ALA A 12 -22.61 4.27 22.89
N ALA A 13 -22.69 5.55 22.53
CA ALA A 13 -22.69 6.00 21.15
C ALA A 13 -21.37 5.67 20.43
N ASP A 14 -20.22 5.85 21.08
CA ASP A 14 -18.91 5.50 20.52
C ASP A 14 -18.77 3.99 20.29
N ALA A 15 -19.24 3.17 21.23
CA ALA A 15 -19.25 1.71 21.07
C ALA A 15 -20.16 1.28 19.90
N ALA A 16 -21.38 1.84 19.81
CA ALA A 16 -22.29 1.55 18.71
C ALA A 16 -21.72 2.00 17.36
N ARG A 17 -21.08 3.17 17.30
CA ARG A 17 -20.38 3.67 16.11
C ARG A 17 -19.27 2.71 15.68
N GLN A 18 -18.46 2.22 16.63
CA GLN A 18 -17.38 1.29 16.32
C GLN A 18 -17.92 -0.02 15.74
N THR A 19 -18.95 -0.60 16.35
CA THR A 19 -19.60 -1.81 15.82
C THR A 19 -20.13 -1.59 14.41
N LEU A 20 -20.81 -0.46 14.16
CA LEU A 20 -21.33 -0.13 12.83
C LEU A 20 -20.21 0.03 11.80
N VAL A 21 -19.12 0.71 12.15
CA VAL A 21 -17.97 0.90 11.26
C VAL A 21 -17.35 -0.45 10.88
N GLU A 22 -17.18 -1.37 11.82
CA GLU A 22 -16.64 -2.71 11.51
C GLU A 22 -17.56 -3.50 10.57
N GLN A 23 -18.87 -3.43 10.76
CA GLN A 23 -19.84 -4.06 9.85
C GLN A 23 -19.78 -3.45 8.45
N LEU A 24 -19.74 -2.12 8.36
CA LEU A 24 -19.66 -1.42 7.08
C LEU A 24 -18.34 -1.67 6.35
N LYS A 25 -17.22 -1.88 7.05
CA LYS A 25 -15.94 -2.25 6.43
C LYS A 25 -16.05 -3.54 5.64
N GLN A 26 -16.73 -4.56 6.18
CA GLN A 26 -16.92 -5.84 5.50
C GLN A 26 -17.77 -5.68 4.23
N VAL A 27 -18.89 -4.96 4.31
CA VAL A 27 -19.76 -4.69 3.15
C VAL A 27 -19.00 -3.89 2.09
N ARG A 28 -18.31 -2.82 2.50
CA ARG A 28 -17.49 -1.98 1.61
C ARG A 28 -16.40 -2.79 0.92
N TYR A 29 -15.76 -3.73 1.63
CA TYR A 29 -14.75 -4.60 1.05
C TYR A 29 -15.33 -5.41 -0.11
N PHE A 30 -16.39 -6.17 0.11
CA PHE A 30 -16.99 -7.00 -0.94
C PHE A 30 -17.55 -6.17 -2.09
N HIS A 31 -18.17 -5.03 -1.80
CA HIS A 31 -18.62 -4.11 -2.84
C HIS A 31 -17.46 -3.60 -3.70
N LYS A 32 -16.34 -3.19 -3.09
CA LYS A 32 -15.14 -2.75 -3.82
C LYS A 32 -14.57 -3.87 -4.69
N GLN A 33 -14.48 -5.10 -4.16
CA GLN A 33 -14.00 -6.25 -4.93
C GLN A 33 -14.93 -6.61 -6.09
N ALA A 34 -16.24 -6.61 -5.85
CA ALA A 34 -17.23 -6.87 -6.89
C ALA A 34 -17.14 -5.82 -7.99
N ALA A 35 -17.16 -4.53 -7.63
CA ALA A 35 -17.03 -3.44 -8.59
C ALA A 35 -15.73 -3.53 -9.40
N TRP A 36 -14.60 -3.80 -8.74
CA TRP A 36 -13.30 -3.99 -9.41
C TRP A 36 -13.35 -5.10 -10.46
N LEU A 37 -14.02 -6.21 -10.15
CA LEU A 37 -14.15 -7.36 -11.03
C LEU A 37 -15.10 -7.08 -12.21
N THR A 38 -16.32 -6.59 -11.95
CA THR A 38 -17.30 -6.32 -13.01
C THR A 38 -16.91 -5.14 -13.91
N GLU A 39 -16.16 -4.16 -13.42
CA GLU A 39 -15.62 -3.10 -14.26
C GLU A 39 -14.64 -3.65 -15.31
N ARG A 40 -13.81 -4.61 -14.91
CA ARG A 40 -12.76 -5.20 -15.77
C ARG A 40 -13.27 -6.34 -16.64
N PHE A 41 -14.27 -7.08 -16.16
CA PHE A 41 -14.88 -8.23 -16.82
C PHE A 41 -16.42 -8.09 -16.83
N PRO A 42 -16.96 -7.15 -17.62
CA PRO A 42 -18.39 -6.80 -17.59
C PRO A 42 -19.30 -7.97 -17.98
N ASP A 43 -18.83 -8.84 -18.88
CA ASP A 43 -19.58 -10.00 -19.35
C ASP A 43 -19.26 -11.28 -18.56
N GLY A 44 -18.38 -11.19 -17.54
CA GLY A 44 -17.92 -12.35 -16.77
C GLY A 44 -17.02 -13.31 -17.56
N GLU A 45 -16.59 -12.90 -18.76
CA GLU A 45 -15.68 -13.66 -19.63
C GLU A 45 -14.26 -13.11 -19.55
N LEU A 46 -13.28 -13.99 -19.79
CA LEU A 46 -11.89 -13.56 -19.88
C LEU A 46 -11.72 -12.66 -21.10
N ARG A 47 -11.21 -11.45 -20.86
CA ARG A 47 -10.78 -10.51 -21.88
C ARG A 47 -9.43 -9.92 -21.50
N ASP A 48 -8.73 -9.41 -22.49
CA ASP A 48 -7.48 -8.70 -22.25
C ASP A 48 -7.74 -7.41 -21.47
N VAL A 49 -6.95 -7.19 -20.42
CA VAL A 49 -6.98 -5.99 -19.58
C VAL A 49 -5.54 -5.54 -19.36
N GLU A 50 -5.22 -4.33 -19.84
CA GLU A 50 -3.89 -3.75 -19.73
C GLU A 50 -3.39 -3.72 -18.28
N GLY A 51 -2.14 -4.12 -18.08
CA GLY A 51 -1.49 -4.25 -16.79
C GLY A 51 -2.01 -5.38 -15.90
N LEU A 52 -2.98 -6.19 -16.35
CA LEU A 52 -3.61 -7.24 -15.54
C LEU A 52 -3.54 -8.62 -16.19
N VAL A 53 -4.10 -8.79 -17.39
CA VAL A 53 -4.20 -10.11 -18.04
C VAL A 53 -4.24 -9.97 -19.57
N LYS A 54 -3.61 -10.92 -20.25
CA LYS A 54 -3.69 -11.06 -21.71
C LYS A 54 -3.70 -12.54 -22.08
N LEU A 55 -4.59 -12.93 -23.00
CA LEU A 55 -4.57 -14.25 -23.60
C LEU A 55 -3.53 -14.28 -24.73
N VAL A 56 -2.56 -15.19 -24.62
CA VAL A 56 -1.46 -15.30 -25.58
C VAL A 56 -1.40 -16.70 -26.17
N ASP A 57 -1.16 -16.79 -27.47
CA ASP A 57 -0.99 -18.07 -28.14
C ASP A 57 0.47 -18.56 -28.12
N ARG A 58 0.68 -19.80 -28.58
CA ARG A 58 2.02 -20.41 -28.59
C ARG A 58 2.99 -19.70 -29.54
N SER A 59 2.49 -19.03 -30.57
CA SER A 59 3.33 -18.29 -31.52
C SER A 59 3.86 -17.00 -30.89
N GLU A 60 3.04 -16.27 -30.14
CA GLU A 60 3.44 -15.09 -29.38
C GLU A 60 4.39 -15.45 -28.24
N LEU A 61 4.15 -16.58 -27.55
CA LEU A 61 5.09 -17.11 -26.55
C LEU A 61 6.45 -17.43 -27.17
N ALA A 62 6.48 -18.11 -28.32
CA ALA A 62 7.72 -18.44 -29.02
C ALA A 62 8.49 -17.19 -29.46
N ALA A 63 7.78 -16.15 -29.94
CA ALA A 63 8.37 -14.87 -30.29
C ALA A 63 8.97 -14.13 -29.08
N ASN A 64 8.51 -14.44 -27.87
CA ASN A 64 9.00 -13.90 -26.61
C ASN A 64 9.95 -14.87 -25.86
N ASP A 65 10.61 -15.78 -26.58
CA ASP A 65 11.54 -16.77 -26.04
C ASP A 65 10.94 -17.65 -24.94
N TYR A 66 9.63 -17.90 -25.01
CA TYR A 66 8.84 -18.61 -23.98
C TYR A 66 8.94 -17.99 -22.58
N SER A 67 9.31 -16.72 -22.48
CA SER A 67 9.28 -15.99 -21.21
C SER A 67 7.85 -15.88 -20.71
N LEU A 68 7.60 -16.15 -19.44
CA LEU A 68 6.26 -15.99 -18.83
C LEU A 68 6.15 -14.72 -17.99
N THR A 69 7.11 -13.80 -18.12
CA THR A 69 7.10 -12.54 -17.39
C THR A 69 5.91 -11.69 -17.86
N PRO A 70 4.93 -11.38 -17.00
CA PRO A 70 3.68 -10.73 -17.41
C PRO A 70 3.90 -9.43 -18.18
N GLY A 71 4.88 -8.62 -17.76
CA GLY A 71 5.19 -7.33 -18.39
C GLY A 71 5.55 -7.39 -19.89
N ARG A 72 5.89 -8.56 -20.44
CA ARG A 72 6.07 -8.74 -21.89
C ARG A 72 4.76 -8.79 -22.67
N TYR A 73 3.65 -9.07 -21.99
CA TYR A 73 2.36 -9.35 -22.62
C TYR A 73 1.27 -8.37 -22.21
N VAL A 74 1.17 -8.04 -20.91
CA VAL A 74 0.03 -7.29 -20.38
C VAL A 74 0.16 -5.78 -20.54
N GLY A 75 1.33 -5.26 -20.92
CA GLY A 75 1.56 -3.81 -20.98
C GLY A 75 1.57 -3.17 -19.58
N VAL A 76 1.28 -1.87 -19.51
CA VAL A 76 1.17 -1.11 -18.26
C VAL A 76 -0.25 -0.57 -18.17
N ALA A 77 -0.91 -0.77 -17.02
CA ALA A 77 -2.21 -0.15 -16.80
C ALA A 77 -2.05 1.38 -16.84
N PRO A 78 -3.02 2.13 -17.37
CA PRO A 78 -3.05 3.58 -17.23
C PRO A 78 -2.87 3.96 -15.75
N GLU A 79 -2.05 4.98 -15.48
CA GLU A 79 -1.90 5.49 -14.11
C GLU A 79 -3.28 5.88 -13.59
N VAL A 80 -3.76 5.13 -12.60
CA VAL A 80 -4.88 5.57 -11.77
C VAL A 80 -4.25 6.51 -10.78
N GLU A 81 -4.55 7.82 -10.87
CA GLU A 81 -4.24 8.76 -9.81
C GLU A 81 -4.80 8.17 -8.51
N ASP A 82 -3.91 7.67 -7.64
CA ASP A 82 -4.29 7.31 -6.29
C ASP A 82 -4.49 8.63 -5.55
N ASP A 83 -5.72 9.17 -5.61
CA ASP A 83 -6.13 10.42 -4.95
C ASP A 83 -5.82 10.45 -3.43
N GLY A 84 -5.35 9.34 -2.85
CA GLY A 84 -4.95 9.22 -1.46
C GLY A 84 -3.44 9.14 -1.17
N PHE A 85 -2.56 9.04 -2.17
CA PHE A 85 -1.11 8.93 -1.95
C PHE A 85 -0.34 10.17 -2.43
N ASP A 86 0.07 11.00 -1.48
CA ASP A 86 0.93 12.15 -1.74
C ASP A 86 2.40 11.69 -1.84
N PHE A 87 2.87 11.53 -3.07
CA PHE A 87 4.25 11.16 -3.37
C PHE A 87 5.27 12.17 -2.85
N GLU A 88 4.94 13.47 -2.85
CA GLU A 88 5.85 14.52 -2.41
C GLU A 88 6.02 14.48 -0.89
N GLU A 89 4.92 14.29 -0.14
CA GLU A 89 4.95 14.08 1.29
C GLU A 89 5.75 12.83 1.67
N ALA A 90 5.47 11.69 1.02
CA ALA A 90 6.18 10.44 1.30
C ALA A 90 7.69 10.55 1.02
N LEU A 91 8.10 11.21 -0.07
CA LEU A 91 9.51 11.42 -0.39
C LEU A 91 10.20 12.35 0.61
N ARG A 92 9.51 13.41 1.05
CA ARG A 92 10.04 14.32 2.08
C ARG A 92 10.24 13.60 3.41
N ASP A 93 9.28 12.77 3.82
CA ASP A 93 9.36 12.01 5.06
C ASP A 93 10.51 11.01 5.03
N ILE A 94 10.67 10.28 3.93
CA ILE A 94 11.82 9.37 3.70
C ILE A 94 13.14 10.14 3.76
N HIS A 95 13.21 11.35 3.19
CA HIS A 95 14.42 12.15 3.19
C HIS A 95 14.81 12.58 4.62
N ILE A 96 13.84 13.05 5.41
CA ILE A 96 14.05 13.43 6.82
C ILE A 96 14.52 12.24 7.64
N GLU A 97 13.89 11.07 7.45
CA GLU A 97 14.29 9.84 8.13
C GLU A 97 15.74 9.45 7.77
N LEU A 98 16.09 9.54 6.49
CA LEU A 98 17.43 9.22 6.01
C LEU A 98 18.50 10.17 6.58
N GLU A 99 18.21 11.47 6.68
CA GLU A 99 19.10 12.43 7.33
C GLU A 99 19.33 12.10 8.80
N GLY A 100 18.26 11.73 9.52
CA GLY A 100 18.35 11.30 10.92
C GLY A 100 19.23 10.06 11.09
N LEU A 101 18.99 9.02 10.29
CA LEU A 101 19.79 7.79 10.30
C LEU A 101 21.28 8.05 10.00
N ASN A 102 21.57 8.97 9.08
CA ASN A 102 22.95 9.35 8.77
C ASN A 102 23.63 10.07 9.95
N ALA A 103 22.93 10.96 10.64
CA ALA A 103 23.45 11.63 11.82
C ALA A 103 23.75 10.63 12.95
N GLU A 104 22.85 9.69 13.21
CA GLU A 104 23.04 8.61 14.18
C GLU A 104 24.21 7.71 13.81
N ALA A 105 24.34 7.34 12.54
CA ALA A 105 25.45 6.53 12.04
C ALA A 105 26.80 7.24 12.25
N ALA A 106 26.87 8.55 11.99
CA ALA A 106 28.07 9.34 12.22
C ALA A 106 28.43 9.43 13.71
N GLU A 107 27.44 9.62 14.59
CA GLU A 107 27.66 9.62 16.04
C GLU A 107 28.20 8.25 16.50
N LEU A 108 27.58 7.17 16.04
CA LEU A 108 27.98 5.81 16.38
C LEU A 108 29.41 5.52 15.91
N ALA A 109 29.75 5.89 14.67
CA ALA A 109 31.10 5.76 14.15
C ALA A 109 32.13 6.53 14.99
N ALA A 110 31.80 7.75 15.41
CA ALA A 110 32.66 8.55 16.27
C ALA A 110 32.84 7.91 17.66
N ARG A 111 31.76 7.36 18.25
CA ARG A 111 31.81 6.62 19.52
C ARG A 111 32.68 5.37 19.41
N ILE A 112 32.51 4.59 18.36
CA ILE A 112 33.33 3.40 18.09
C ILE A 112 34.80 3.80 17.99
N SER A 113 35.13 4.85 17.21
CA SER A 113 36.51 5.33 17.08
C SER A 113 37.13 5.77 18.41
N ARG A 114 36.36 6.45 19.28
CA ARG A 114 36.84 6.83 20.62
C ARG A 114 37.12 5.59 21.48
N ASN A 115 36.20 4.62 21.50
CA ASN A 115 36.35 3.40 22.28
C ASN A 115 37.61 2.62 21.85
N PHE A 116 37.90 2.52 20.55
CA PHE A 116 39.13 1.87 20.06
C PHE A 116 40.39 2.59 20.55
N LYS A 117 40.44 3.92 20.44
CA LYS A 117 41.56 4.73 20.94
C LYS A 117 41.80 4.56 22.44
N GLU A 118 40.74 4.49 23.24
CA GLU A 118 40.82 4.27 24.69
C GLU A 118 41.33 2.87 25.05
N LEU A 119 41.07 1.87 24.18
CA LEU A 119 41.58 0.51 24.32
C LEU A 119 43.04 0.35 23.82
N GLY A 120 43.67 1.43 23.32
CA GLY A 120 45.06 1.42 22.88
C GLY A 120 45.30 0.78 21.51
N ILE A 121 44.26 0.70 20.67
CA ILE A 121 44.33 0.24 19.27
C ILE A 121 43.86 1.36 18.34
#